data_AF-A0A0G0L8Z5-F1
#
_entry.id   AF-A0A0G0L8Z5-F1
#
_cell.length_a   1.000
_cell.length_b   1.000
_cell.length_c   1.000
_cell.angle_alpha   90.00
_cell.angle_beta   90.00
_cell.angle_gamma   90.00
#
_symmetry.space_group_name_H-M   'P 1'
#
loop_
_entity.id
_entity.type
_entity.pdbx_description
1 polymer ?
#
loop_
_entity_poly.entity_id
_entity_poly.type
_entity_poly.pdbx_seq_one_letter_code
_entity_poly.pdbx_strand_id
1 'polypeptide(L)'
;DYYHRTMSNALLYGDRINSNSAAYHARINGNTLAYNFRTNSNALELYHRVDRNMIDYYHRTMSNALLYGDRINSNSAAYHTRINSNTLAYNNRITSGVLAYYAPIIRNNSYLILNTDDVQQNILLKENSNSLNELRRDYQFWKVHTTHQAYTNNTIINNPEWFKEGFTVAPGKELALDIALPVSGNINLQESGILKLNNDLMLDSRAYLTAGGVLQGERHALLLTSSFVVPENKIVKITSDIIIDGQGNNIVMTSGSKFIIDSAVSVTIKNCNWCADAGASILEMRADTAQLTLDSVIMAFDTNFAVTQGELFMRNDVVAVGPYEYAWNSIKPLYVLPFSTLRFDVGSTFSYSPNPTGPHTALQRDLVRLVDDSSQLYFDNCIVCAPDYGMQLTRGMVLFDNKVTVWGNLVNSDEAHSIEFGDGVDAAHDVEIKILSGANVELNGYLYHHPAV
;
A
#
# COMPACT_ATOMS: atom_id res chain seq x y z
N ASP A 1 -77.64 25.25 68.73
CA ASP A 1 -76.72 24.09 68.61
C ASP A 1 -76.75 23.33 67.28
N TYR A 2 -77.90 22.84 66.78
CA TYR A 2 -77.94 22.05 65.54
C TYR A 2 -77.42 22.80 64.30
N TYR A 3 -77.94 24.00 64.02
CA TYR A 3 -77.52 24.81 62.86
C TYR A 3 -76.02 25.15 62.87
N HIS A 4 -75.47 25.50 64.04
CA HIS A 4 -74.03 25.77 64.17
C HIS A 4 -73.17 24.54 63.91
N ARG A 5 -73.60 23.34 64.34
CA ARG A 5 -72.91 22.08 64.01
C ARG A 5 -72.96 21.77 62.52
N THR A 6 -74.11 21.97 61.88
CA THR A 6 -74.26 21.73 60.43
C THR A 6 -73.39 22.67 59.61
N MET A 7 -73.33 23.96 59.95
CA MET A 7 -72.44 24.92 59.28
C MET A 7 -70.96 24.60 59.52
N SER A 8 -70.58 24.23 60.75
CA SER A 8 -69.21 23.83 61.07
C SER A 8 -68.77 22.58 60.30
N ASN A 9 -69.66 21.60 60.15
CA ASN A 9 -69.38 20.39 59.37
C ASN A 9 -69.27 20.67 57.87
N ALA A 10 -70.09 21.59 57.34
CA ALA A 10 -70.00 22.00 55.93
C ALA A 10 -68.68 22.73 55.63
N LEU A 11 -68.22 23.60 56.53
CA LEU A 11 -66.92 24.27 56.43
C LEU A 11 -65.76 23.26 56.48
N LEU A 12 -65.76 22.36 57.47
CA LEU A 12 -64.77 21.27 57.58
C LEU A 12 -64.73 20.38 56.33
N TYR A 13 -65.88 20.10 55.72
CA TYR A 13 -65.98 19.32 54.50
C TYR A 13 -65.40 20.08 53.29
N GLY A 14 -65.72 21.37 53.16
CA GLY A 14 -65.15 22.26 52.14
C GLY A 14 -63.63 22.40 52.27
N ASP A 15 -63.13 22.59 53.49
CA ASP A 15 -61.69 22.66 53.78
C ASP A 15 -60.97 21.37 53.41
N ARG A 16 -61.60 20.20 53.66
CA ARG A 16 -61.06 18.90 53.27
C ARG A 16 -60.99 18.73 51.76
N ILE A 17 -62.01 19.16 51.02
CA ILE A 17 -62.02 19.12 49.55
C ILE A 17 -60.93 20.03 48.98
N ASN A 18 -60.84 21.27 49.47
CA ASN A 18 -59.84 22.23 49.02
C ASN A 18 -58.42 21.75 49.32
N SER A 19 -58.19 21.18 50.50
CA SER A 19 -56.89 20.60 50.89
C SER A 19 -56.51 19.42 49.99
N ASN A 20 -57.45 18.53 49.68
CA ASN A 20 -57.21 17.40 48.78
C ASN A 20 -56.94 17.84 47.34
N SER A 21 -57.66 18.85 46.84
CA SER A 21 -57.44 19.44 45.51
C SER A 21 -56.05 20.08 45.43
N ALA A 22 -55.65 20.87 46.44
CA ALA A 22 -54.33 21.47 46.51
C ALA A 22 -53.22 20.42 46.54
N ALA A 23 -53.38 19.35 47.33
CA ALA A 23 -52.43 18.23 47.38
C ALA A 23 -52.32 17.49 46.04
N TYR A 24 -53.45 17.30 45.34
CA TYR A 24 -53.48 16.68 44.02
C TYR A 24 -52.76 17.54 42.97
N HIS A 25 -53.05 18.85 42.92
CA HIS A 25 -52.36 19.79 42.03
C HIS A 25 -50.87 19.88 42.32
N ALA A 26 -50.46 19.91 43.60
CA ALA A 26 -49.05 19.88 43.98
C ALA A 26 -48.35 18.61 43.49
N ARG A 27 -49.02 17.44 43.58
CA ARG A 27 -48.48 16.17 43.07
C ARG A 27 -48.32 16.16 41.56
N ILE A 28 -49.32 16.64 40.81
CA ILE A 28 -49.22 16.73 39.34
C ILE A 28 -48.07 17.66 38.95
N ASN A 29 -48.02 18.86 39.52
CA ASN A 29 -46.97 19.83 39.21
C ASN A 29 -45.57 19.28 39.54
N GLY A 30 -45.43 18.58 40.67
CA GLY A 30 -44.19 17.89 41.03
C GLY A 30 -43.79 16.80 40.03
N ASN A 31 -44.75 16.00 39.57
CA ASN A 31 -44.51 14.96 38.56
C ASN A 31 -44.11 15.57 37.20
N THR A 32 -44.78 16.64 36.75
CA THR A 32 -44.45 17.34 35.51
C THR A 32 -43.05 17.95 35.56
N LEU A 33 -42.68 18.59 36.68
CA LEU A 33 -41.33 19.11 36.88
C LEU A 33 -40.29 17.99 36.84
N ALA A 34 -40.54 16.88 37.55
CA ALA A 34 -39.62 15.74 37.57
C ALA A 34 -39.46 15.07 36.19
N TYR A 35 -40.53 15.02 35.39
CA TYR A 35 -40.46 14.55 34.00
C TYR A 35 -39.60 15.49 33.14
N ASN A 36 -39.84 16.80 33.21
CA ASN A 36 -39.07 17.79 32.45
C ASN A 36 -37.59 17.78 32.83
N PHE A 37 -37.26 17.63 34.12
CA PHE A 37 -35.87 17.49 34.56
C PHE A 37 -35.19 16.25 33.97
N ARG A 38 -35.87 15.09 33.95
CA ARG A 38 -35.33 13.86 33.34
C ARG A 38 -35.13 13.97 31.84
N THR A 39 -36.11 14.54 31.13
CA THR A 39 -36.01 14.72 29.68
C THR A 39 -34.85 15.65 29.33
N ASN A 40 -34.72 16.77 30.04
CA ASN A 40 -33.63 17.72 29.81
C ASN A 40 -32.27 17.16 30.22
N SER A 41 -32.18 16.37 31.30
CA SER A 41 -30.92 15.73 31.69
C SER A 41 -30.44 14.71 30.66
N ASN A 42 -31.37 13.91 30.11
CA ASN A 42 -31.04 12.93 29.09
C ASN A 42 -30.60 13.59 27.78
N ALA A 43 -31.25 14.68 27.39
CA ALA A 43 -30.85 15.46 26.21
C ALA A 43 -29.43 16.05 26.38
N LEU A 44 -29.14 16.62 27.56
CA LEU A 44 -27.81 17.15 27.85
C LEU A 44 -26.73 16.06 27.86
N GLU A 45 -27.02 14.88 28.39
CA GLU A 45 -26.10 13.75 28.37
C GLU A 45 -25.80 13.28 26.94
N LEU A 46 -26.83 13.25 26.07
CA LEU A 46 -26.65 12.92 24.66
C LEU A 46 -25.73 13.93 23.96
N TYR A 47 -25.95 15.24 24.16
CA TYR A 47 -25.09 16.28 23.60
C TYR A 47 -23.65 16.12 24.06
N HIS A 48 -23.41 15.94 25.36
CA HIS A 48 -22.06 15.72 25.89
C HIS A 48 -21.40 14.45 25.32
N ARG A 49 -22.16 13.39 25.07
CA ARG A 49 -21.64 12.15 24.46
C ARG A 49 -21.26 12.36 23.00
N VAL A 50 -22.09 13.07 22.24
CA VAL A 50 -21.80 13.43 20.84
C VAL A 50 -20.54 14.29 20.78
N ASP A 51 -20.45 15.35 21.58
CA ASP A 51 -19.29 16.24 21.61
C ASP A 51 -18.01 15.48 21.97
N ARG A 52 -18.06 14.60 22.97
CA ARG A 52 -16.92 13.76 23.35
C ARG A 52 -16.47 12.86 22.21
N ASN A 53 -17.40 12.17 21.54
CA ASN A 53 -17.07 11.30 20.41
C ASN A 53 -16.45 12.09 19.25
N MET A 54 -16.96 13.31 19.03
CA MET A 54 -16.46 14.23 18.01
C MET A 54 -15.00 14.64 18.31
N ILE A 55 -14.74 15.04 19.56
CA ILE A 55 -13.40 15.39 20.05
C ILE A 55 -12.45 14.20 19.92
N ASP A 56 -12.88 13.01 20.35
CA ASP A 56 -12.08 11.78 20.25
C ASP A 56 -11.77 11.42 18.79
N TYR A 57 -12.72 11.58 17.88
CA TYR A 57 -12.52 11.36 16.45
C TYR A 57 -11.46 12.33 15.89
N TYR A 58 -11.59 13.63 16.17
CA TYR A 58 -10.60 14.62 15.75
C TYR A 58 -9.21 14.33 16.34
N HIS A 59 -9.13 13.93 17.62
CA HIS A 59 -7.87 13.55 18.23
C HIS A 59 -7.23 12.33 17.52
N ARG A 60 -8.01 11.31 17.15
CA ARG A 60 -7.50 10.14 16.40
C ARG A 60 -7.02 10.53 15.01
N THR A 61 -7.83 11.28 14.26
CA THR A 61 -7.49 11.72 12.91
C THR A 61 -6.23 12.58 12.90
N MET A 62 -6.13 13.57 13.80
CA MET A 62 -4.93 14.40 13.92
C MET A 62 -3.71 13.60 14.40
N SER A 63 -3.87 12.69 15.35
CA SER A 63 -2.77 11.83 15.82
C SER A 63 -2.27 10.91 14.71
N ASN A 64 -3.16 10.35 13.89
CA ASN A 64 -2.79 9.54 12.73
C ASN A 64 -2.06 10.36 11.66
N ALA A 65 -2.51 11.59 11.39
CA ALA A 65 -1.83 12.50 10.47
C ALA A 65 -0.42 12.87 10.98
N LEU A 66 -0.27 13.11 12.29
CA LEU A 66 1.03 13.35 12.92
C LEU A 66 1.94 12.12 12.84
N LEU A 67 1.43 10.93 13.19
CA LEU A 67 2.16 9.66 13.09
C LEU A 67 2.62 9.37 11.64
N TYR A 68 1.77 9.68 10.66
CA TYR A 68 2.10 9.54 9.25
C TYR A 68 3.22 10.52 8.85
N GLY A 69 3.12 11.78 9.25
CA GLY A 69 4.18 12.78 9.06
C GLY A 69 5.50 12.38 9.73
N ASP A 70 5.44 11.88 10.96
CA ASP A 70 6.60 11.38 11.71
C ASP A 70 7.23 10.15 11.02
N ARG A 71 6.41 9.27 10.45
CA ARG A 71 6.89 8.12 9.66
C ARG A 71 7.59 8.57 8.38
N ILE A 72 7.04 9.54 7.66
CA ILE A 72 7.69 10.15 6.48
C ILE A 72 9.02 10.79 6.87
N ASN A 73 9.03 11.62 7.91
CA ASN A 73 10.23 12.32 8.37
C ASN A 73 11.30 11.34 8.84
N SER A 74 10.92 10.30 9.59
CA SER A 74 11.83 9.26 10.06
C SER A 74 12.41 8.45 8.90
N ASN A 75 11.60 8.12 7.89
CA ASN A 75 12.08 7.43 6.69
C ASN A 75 13.05 8.32 5.89
N SER A 76 12.78 9.61 5.76
CA SER A 76 13.68 10.57 5.11
C SER A 76 15.00 10.72 5.86
N ALA A 77 14.96 10.81 7.20
CA ALA A 77 16.16 10.85 8.03
C ALA A 77 16.97 9.54 7.95
N ALA A 78 16.30 8.38 7.95
CA ALA A 78 16.93 7.09 7.75
C ALA A 78 17.56 6.98 6.36
N TYR A 79 16.90 7.52 5.32
CA TYR A 79 17.42 7.60 3.96
C TYR A 79 18.70 8.45 3.88
N HIS A 80 18.68 9.67 4.42
CA HIS A 80 19.87 10.53 4.49
C HIS A 80 21.02 9.88 5.28
N THR A 81 20.70 9.21 6.39
CA THR A 81 21.69 8.50 7.19
C THR A 81 22.31 7.34 6.41
N ARG A 82 21.51 6.56 5.67
CA ARG A 82 21.98 5.44 4.85
C ARG A 82 22.86 5.94 3.69
N ILE A 83 22.47 7.01 3.00
CA ILE A 83 23.32 7.64 1.97
C ILE A 83 24.66 8.07 2.56
N ASN A 84 24.63 8.87 3.63
CA ASN A 84 25.86 9.38 4.24
C ASN A 84 26.76 8.24 4.75
N SER A 85 26.17 7.19 5.33
CA SER A 85 26.91 6.02 5.81
C SER A 85 27.53 5.22 4.67
N ASN A 86 26.79 5.01 3.57
CA ASN A 86 27.31 4.33 2.38
C ASN A 86 28.42 5.14 1.72
N THR A 87 28.24 6.46 1.59
CA THR A 87 29.27 7.38 1.09
C THR A 87 30.52 7.35 1.97
N LEU A 88 30.37 7.33 3.30
CA LEU A 88 31.49 7.26 4.24
C LEU A 88 32.22 5.91 4.20
N ALA A 89 31.47 4.80 4.21
CA ALA A 89 32.03 3.45 4.11
C ALA A 89 32.79 3.27 2.79
N TYR A 90 32.24 3.81 1.70
CA TYR A 90 32.92 3.87 0.41
C TYR A 90 34.21 4.68 0.47
N ASN A 91 34.16 5.92 0.97
CA ASN A 91 35.35 6.77 1.10
C ASN A 91 36.44 6.08 1.94
N ASN A 92 36.09 5.45 3.05
CA ASN A 92 37.03 4.68 3.87
C ASN A 92 37.64 3.51 3.10
N ARG A 93 36.84 2.76 2.34
CA ARG A 93 37.34 1.63 1.54
C ARG A 93 38.29 2.11 0.44
N ILE A 94 37.98 3.22 -0.24
CA ILE A 94 38.84 3.86 -1.23
C ILE A 94 40.16 4.31 -0.59
N THR A 95 40.08 5.10 0.48
CA THR A 95 41.27 5.63 1.16
C THR A 95 42.15 4.50 1.68
N SER A 96 41.55 3.44 2.23
CA SER A 96 42.28 2.26 2.71
C SER A 96 42.98 1.48 1.58
N GLY A 97 42.34 1.29 0.42
CA GLY A 97 42.94 0.64 -0.74
C GLY A 97 44.08 1.45 -1.35
N VAL A 98 43.90 2.76 -1.49
CA VAL A 98 44.93 3.71 -1.94
C VAL A 98 46.13 3.67 -0.99
N LEU A 99 45.90 3.77 0.33
CA LEU A 99 46.98 3.69 1.32
C LEU A 99 47.70 2.34 1.28
N ALA A 100 46.98 1.22 1.19
CA ALA A 100 47.58 -0.12 1.16
C ALA A 100 48.51 -0.32 -0.06
N TYR A 101 48.14 0.26 -1.21
CA TYR A 101 48.90 0.13 -2.44
C TYR A 101 50.09 1.10 -2.54
N TYR A 102 49.89 2.38 -2.19
CA TYR A 102 50.93 3.40 -2.33
C TYR A 102 51.88 3.48 -1.15
N ALA A 103 51.47 3.08 0.07
CA ALA A 103 52.36 3.18 1.23
C ALA A 103 53.69 2.40 1.06
N PRO A 104 53.73 1.19 0.48
CA PRO A 104 54.97 0.50 0.18
C PRO A 104 55.83 1.23 -0.88
N ILE A 105 55.21 1.77 -1.93
CA ILE A 105 55.91 2.48 -3.02
C ILE A 105 56.51 3.79 -2.52
N ILE A 106 55.74 4.57 -1.77
CA ILE A 106 56.20 5.83 -1.14
C ILE A 106 57.32 5.54 -0.15
N ARG A 107 57.18 4.48 0.66
CA ARG A 107 58.23 4.05 1.61
C ARG A 107 59.52 3.66 0.88
N ASN A 108 59.41 2.93 -0.22
CA ASN A 108 60.57 2.56 -1.04
C ASN A 108 61.23 3.79 -1.69
N ASN A 109 60.44 4.71 -2.27
CA ASN A 109 60.98 5.94 -2.86
C ASN A 109 61.65 6.84 -1.82
N SER A 110 61.06 7.01 -0.63
CA SER A 110 61.70 7.73 0.48
C SER A 110 63.00 7.07 0.93
N TYR A 111 63.05 5.73 0.97
CA TYR A 111 64.27 4.99 1.30
C TYR A 111 65.38 5.19 0.27
N LEU A 112 65.04 5.20 -1.02
CA LEU A 112 65.99 5.44 -2.11
C LEU A 112 66.51 6.88 -2.06
N ILE A 113 65.65 7.89 -1.92
CA ILE A 113 66.04 9.31 -1.85
C ILE A 113 66.99 9.60 -0.67
N LEU A 114 66.84 8.91 0.46
CA LEU A 114 67.73 9.05 1.62
C LEU A 114 69.14 8.44 1.40
N ASN A 115 69.32 7.61 0.37
CA ASN A 115 70.53 6.81 0.16
C ASN A 115 71.20 6.99 -1.23
N THR A 116 70.77 7.94 -2.07
CA THR A 116 71.19 7.99 -3.47
C THR A 116 72.42 8.86 -3.76
N ASP A 117 73.48 8.21 -4.25
CA ASP A 117 74.46 8.74 -5.23
C ASP A 117 74.49 7.90 -6.54
N ASP A 118 73.60 6.91 -6.70
CA ASP A 118 73.66 5.91 -7.78
C ASP A 118 72.61 6.13 -8.90
N VAL A 119 73.06 5.97 -10.15
CA VAL A 119 72.27 6.15 -11.39
C VAL A 119 71.17 5.09 -11.54
N GLN A 120 71.36 3.86 -11.05
CA GLN A 120 70.33 2.82 -11.14
C GLN A 120 69.09 3.13 -10.29
N GLN A 121 69.26 3.77 -9.13
CA GLN A 121 68.14 4.13 -8.26
C GLN A 121 67.31 5.31 -8.80
N ASN A 122 67.93 6.19 -9.60
CA ASN A 122 67.23 7.26 -10.32
C ASN A 122 66.30 6.73 -11.42
N ILE A 123 66.66 5.61 -12.07
CA ILE A 123 65.81 4.96 -13.09
C ILE A 123 64.55 4.38 -12.42
N LEU A 124 64.71 3.67 -11.30
CA LEU A 124 63.61 3.12 -10.49
C LEU A 124 62.66 4.20 -9.96
N LEU A 125 63.18 5.35 -9.51
CA LEU A 125 62.35 6.49 -9.09
C LEU A 125 61.50 7.05 -10.25
N LYS A 126 62.05 7.05 -11.46
CA LYS A 126 61.38 7.53 -12.67
C LYS A 126 60.31 6.56 -13.15
N GLU A 127 60.59 5.25 -13.10
CA GLU A 127 59.61 4.20 -13.38
C GLU A 127 58.45 4.23 -12.38
N ASN A 128 58.73 4.36 -11.08
CA ASN A 128 57.69 4.50 -10.06
C ASN A 128 56.86 5.78 -10.23
N SER A 129 57.48 6.89 -10.63
CA SER A 129 56.76 8.14 -10.94
C SER A 129 55.90 8.03 -12.20
N ASN A 130 56.35 7.27 -13.21
CA ASN A 130 55.58 7.02 -14.41
C ASN A 130 54.38 6.11 -14.13
N SER A 131 54.54 5.06 -13.32
CA SER A 131 53.43 4.22 -12.84
C SER A 131 52.36 5.04 -12.10
N LEU A 132 52.77 6.08 -11.34
CA LEU A 132 51.85 7.02 -10.68
C LEU A 132 51.07 7.87 -11.70
N ASN A 133 51.70 8.25 -12.82
CA ASN A 133 51.07 9.03 -13.89
C ASN A 133 50.14 8.18 -14.77
N GLU A 134 50.47 6.90 -15.00
CA GLU A 134 49.61 5.95 -15.71
C GLU A 134 48.36 5.62 -14.87
N LEU A 135 48.48 5.52 -13.54
CA LEU A 135 47.35 5.36 -12.60
C LEU A 135 46.32 6.51 -12.64
N ARG A 136 46.71 7.75 -12.97
CA ARG A 136 45.76 8.87 -13.18
C ARG A 136 44.83 8.64 -14.38
N ARG A 137 45.29 7.90 -15.40
CA ARG A 137 44.50 7.59 -16.60
C ARG A 137 43.57 6.40 -16.37
N ASP A 138 44.01 5.40 -15.63
CA ASP A 138 43.27 4.13 -15.50
C ASP A 138 42.31 4.08 -14.29
N TYR A 139 42.52 4.93 -13.26
CA TYR A 139 41.61 5.04 -12.10
C TYR A 139 40.66 6.25 -12.18
N GLN A 140 39.82 6.29 -13.21
CA GLN A 140 38.57 7.06 -13.15
C GLN A 140 37.59 6.27 -12.28
N PHE A 141 37.64 6.49 -10.96
CA PHE A 141 36.91 5.71 -9.95
C PHE A 141 35.39 5.66 -10.15
N TRP A 142 34.80 6.64 -10.85
CA TRP A 142 33.41 6.64 -11.30
C TRP A 142 33.34 7.03 -12.77
N LYS A 143 32.70 6.22 -13.60
CA LYS A 143 32.44 6.60 -14.99
C LYS A 143 31.12 7.37 -15.03
N VAL A 144 31.17 8.63 -15.45
CA VAL A 144 29.97 9.43 -15.65
C VAL A 144 29.63 9.42 -17.14
N HIS A 145 28.51 8.80 -17.48
CA HIS A 145 27.97 8.82 -18.83
C HIS A 145 27.11 10.06 -18.99
N THR A 146 27.72 11.11 -19.56
CA THR A 146 27.06 12.36 -19.93
C THR A 146 26.34 12.29 -21.28
N THR A 147 26.42 11.14 -21.96
CA THR A 147 25.73 10.83 -23.21
C THR A 147 24.96 9.53 -23.06
N HIS A 148 23.91 9.35 -23.86
CA HIS A 148 23.12 8.13 -23.88
C HIS A 148 24.00 6.93 -24.28
N GLN A 149 23.92 5.84 -23.53
CA GLN A 149 24.70 4.62 -23.81
C GLN A 149 23.90 3.60 -24.61
N ALA A 150 24.57 2.77 -25.41
CA ALA A 150 23.92 1.70 -26.15
C ALA A 150 24.62 0.36 -25.88
N TYR A 151 23.86 -0.61 -25.38
CA TYR A 151 24.33 -1.95 -25.04
C TYR A 151 23.79 -2.97 -26.06
N THR A 152 24.64 -3.34 -27.02
CA THR A 152 24.31 -4.27 -28.12
C THR A 152 24.73 -5.73 -27.84
N ASN A 153 25.43 -5.95 -26.72
CA ASN A 153 25.86 -7.25 -26.23
C ASN A 153 25.47 -7.39 -24.75
N ASN A 154 25.44 -8.63 -24.26
CA ASN A 154 25.25 -8.87 -22.83
C ASN A 154 26.39 -8.20 -22.05
N THR A 155 26.03 -7.32 -21.14
CA THR A 155 26.97 -6.47 -20.42
C THR A 155 26.65 -6.50 -18.93
N ILE A 156 27.68 -6.60 -18.11
CA ILE A 156 27.56 -6.51 -16.66
C ILE A 156 28.36 -5.28 -16.20
N ILE A 157 27.72 -4.41 -15.43
CA ILE A 157 28.34 -3.22 -14.86
C ILE A 157 28.47 -3.44 -13.35
N ASN A 158 29.70 -3.74 -12.93
CA ASN A 158 30.06 -4.01 -11.54
C ASN A 158 30.85 -2.88 -10.88
N ASN A 159 31.22 -1.86 -11.67
CA ASN A 159 31.85 -0.65 -11.16
C ASN A 159 30.81 0.46 -11.07
N PRO A 160 30.91 1.42 -10.13
CA PRO A 160 29.96 2.52 -10.05
C PRO A 160 30.01 3.39 -11.33
N GLU A 161 28.97 3.31 -12.14
CA GLU A 161 28.77 4.14 -13.32
C GLU A 161 27.50 4.99 -13.13
N TRP A 162 27.59 6.29 -13.40
CA TRP A 162 26.45 7.20 -13.34
C TRP A 162 25.93 7.50 -14.75
N PHE A 163 24.72 7.05 -15.04
CA PHE A 163 24.01 7.31 -16.28
C PHE A 163 23.24 8.62 -16.19
N LYS A 164 23.78 9.72 -16.73
CA LYS A 164 23.05 11.01 -16.72
C LYS A 164 22.04 11.15 -17.85
N GLU A 165 22.24 10.43 -18.95
CA GLU A 165 21.39 10.47 -20.15
C GLU A 165 20.80 9.10 -20.50
N GLY A 166 20.87 8.15 -19.57
CA GLY A 166 20.28 6.84 -19.67
C GLY A 166 20.98 5.90 -20.65
N PHE A 167 20.27 4.86 -21.08
CA PHE A 167 20.80 3.80 -21.92
C PHE A 167 19.73 3.10 -22.76
N THR A 168 20.18 2.49 -23.84
CA THR A 168 19.42 1.55 -24.67
C THR A 168 19.99 0.14 -24.48
N VAL A 169 19.12 -0.84 -24.29
CA VAL A 169 19.46 -2.27 -24.32
C VAL A 169 18.86 -2.89 -25.58
N ALA A 170 19.70 -3.50 -26.42
CA ALA A 170 19.25 -4.09 -27.67
C ALA A 170 18.33 -5.31 -27.44
N PRO A 171 17.49 -5.69 -28.42
CA PRO A 171 16.52 -6.78 -28.27
C PRO A 171 17.20 -8.10 -27.91
N GLY A 172 16.71 -8.78 -26.87
CA GLY A 172 17.27 -10.04 -26.38
C GLY A 172 18.68 -9.93 -25.77
N LYS A 173 19.18 -8.72 -25.53
CA LYS A 173 20.45 -8.49 -24.82
C LYS A 173 20.20 -8.09 -23.38
N GLU A 174 21.17 -8.40 -22.53
CA GLU A 174 21.11 -8.12 -21.10
C GLU A 174 22.06 -6.98 -20.71
N LEU A 175 21.55 -6.04 -19.92
CA LEU A 175 22.34 -5.12 -19.12
C LEU A 175 22.09 -5.45 -17.65
N ALA A 176 23.09 -6.07 -17.02
CA ALA A 176 23.07 -6.33 -15.58
C ALA A 176 23.77 -5.19 -14.83
N LEU A 177 23.07 -4.56 -13.90
CA LEU A 177 23.56 -3.46 -13.10
C LEU A 177 23.78 -3.91 -11.65
N ASP A 178 25.04 -3.93 -11.23
CA ASP A 178 25.46 -3.97 -9.83
C ASP A 178 26.07 -2.59 -9.48
N ILE A 179 25.19 -1.57 -9.46
CA ILE A 179 25.60 -0.18 -9.24
C ILE A 179 24.84 0.39 -8.07
N ALA A 180 25.53 1.20 -7.26
CA ALA A 180 24.91 1.97 -6.17
C ALA A 180 24.52 3.40 -6.60
N LEU A 181 24.83 3.79 -7.85
CA LEU A 181 24.58 5.13 -8.35
C LEU A 181 23.24 5.19 -9.11
N PRO A 182 22.48 6.30 -8.97
CA PRO A 182 21.22 6.45 -9.68
C PRO A 182 21.39 6.48 -11.19
N VAL A 183 20.38 5.96 -11.89
CA VAL A 183 20.19 6.13 -13.33
C VAL A 183 19.26 7.30 -13.56
N SER A 184 19.67 8.19 -14.47
CA SER A 184 18.88 9.29 -15.01
C SER A 184 18.64 9.09 -16.50
N GLY A 185 17.70 9.84 -17.06
CA GLY A 185 17.49 9.94 -18.50
C GLY A 185 16.73 8.77 -19.10
N ASN A 186 16.83 8.64 -20.43
CA ASN A 186 16.05 7.67 -21.19
C ASN A 186 16.49 6.22 -20.90
N ILE A 187 15.57 5.37 -20.46
CA ILE A 187 15.71 3.92 -20.43
C ILE A 187 14.93 3.33 -21.60
N ASN A 188 15.63 2.73 -22.56
CA ASN A 188 15.03 2.14 -23.75
C ASN A 188 15.37 0.64 -23.82
N LEU A 189 14.41 -0.22 -23.50
CA LEU A 189 14.62 -1.67 -23.51
C LEU A 189 14.20 -2.33 -24.83
N GLN A 190 13.85 -1.56 -25.87
CA GLN A 190 13.55 -2.07 -27.22
C GLN A 190 12.67 -3.34 -27.25
N GLU A 191 11.60 -3.35 -26.45
CA GLU A 191 10.57 -4.39 -26.31
C GLU A 191 11.02 -5.73 -25.69
N SER A 192 12.29 -6.10 -25.82
CA SER A 192 12.81 -7.41 -25.35
C SER A 192 14.24 -7.36 -24.81
N GLY A 193 14.86 -6.19 -24.74
CA GLY A 193 16.07 -5.96 -23.97
C GLY A 193 15.81 -6.19 -22.47
N ILE A 194 16.80 -6.71 -21.78
CA ILE A 194 16.71 -7.17 -20.41
C ILE A 194 17.52 -6.21 -19.54
N LEU A 195 16.85 -5.57 -18.59
CA LEU A 195 17.49 -4.88 -17.48
C LEU A 195 17.48 -5.81 -16.27
N LYS A 196 18.67 -6.23 -15.85
CA LYS A 196 18.87 -7.11 -14.70
C LYS A 196 19.45 -6.33 -13.53
N LEU A 197 18.85 -6.49 -12.37
CA LEU A 197 19.29 -5.88 -11.12
C LEU A 197 20.12 -6.90 -10.35
N ASN A 198 21.43 -6.66 -10.23
CA ASN A 198 22.29 -7.40 -9.32
C ASN A 198 22.43 -6.66 -7.97
N ASN A 199 21.80 -5.49 -7.86
CA ASN A 199 21.71 -4.64 -6.68
C ASN A 199 20.48 -3.74 -6.81
N ASP A 200 20.11 -3.04 -5.74
CA ASP A 200 19.01 -2.07 -5.79
C ASP A 200 19.34 -0.95 -6.79
N LEU A 201 18.42 -0.68 -7.70
CA LEU A 201 18.56 0.36 -8.71
C LEU A 201 17.72 1.58 -8.33
N MET A 202 18.37 2.73 -8.19
CA MET A 202 17.68 4.00 -7.99
C MET A 202 17.45 4.69 -9.34
N LEU A 203 16.20 5.01 -9.64
CA LEU A 203 15.82 5.86 -10.76
C LEU A 203 15.68 7.30 -10.25
N ASP A 204 16.51 8.20 -10.78
CA ASP A 204 16.44 9.61 -10.40
C ASP A 204 15.25 10.33 -11.04
N SER A 205 15.03 11.60 -10.68
CA SER A 205 13.89 12.40 -11.17
C SER A 205 13.82 12.62 -12.69
N ARG A 206 14.90 12.35 -13.42
CA ARG A 206 14.98 12.48 -14.88
C ARG A 206 14.91 11.13 -15.58
N ALA A 207 14.78 10.02 -14.85
CA ALA A 207 14.65 8.69 -15.43
C ALA A 207 13.25 8.49 -16.02
N TYR A 208 13.18 8.01 -17.26
CA TYR A 208 11.91 7.67 -17.91
C TYR A 208 12.10 6.53 -18.90
N LEU A 209 11.06 5.72 -19.06
CA LEU A 209 11.04 4.63 -20.02
C LEU A 209 10.59 5.18 -21.39
N THR A 210 11.25 4.82 -22.50
CA THR A 210 10.71 5.10 -23.87
C THR A 210 10.23 3.85 -24.60
N ALA A 211 10.67 2.68 -24.17
CA ALA A 211 10.20 1.40 -24.71
C ALA A 211 10.16 0.37 -23.60
N GLY A 212 9.14 -0.50 -23.67
CA GLY A 212 9.01 -1.66 -22.82
C GLY A 212 10.16 -2.64 -22.98
N GLY A 213 10.16 -3.69 -22.17
CA GLY A 213 11.21 -4.71 -22.16
C GLY A 213 11.06 -5.65 -20.98
N VAL A 214 12.16 -6.30 -20.63
CA VAL A 214 12.21 -7.29 -19.54
C VAL A 214 12.95 -6.71 -18.33
N LEU A 215 12.33 -6.80 -17.16
CA LEU A 215 12.95 -6.53 -15.86
C LEU A 215 13.22 -7.85 -15.15
N GLN A 216 14.47 -8.02 -14.70
CA GLN A 216 14.88 -9.10 -13.81
C GLN A 216 15.37 -8.49 -12.50
N GLY A 217 14.53 -8.53 -11.46
CA GLY A 217 14.88 -7.91 -10.19
C GLY A 217 15.87 -8.71 -9.35
N GLU A 218 15.91 -10.04 -9.49
CA GLU A 218 16.73 -10.92 -8.65
C GLU A 218 16.58 -10.65 -7.14
N ARG A 219 15.36 -10.29 -6.71
CA ARG A 219 14.98 -9.87 -5.34
C ARG A 219 15.51 -8.51 -4.90
N HIS A 220 16.05 -7.71 -5.80
CA HIS A 220 16.44 -6.32 -5.56
C HIS A 220 15.28 -5.35 -5.82
N ALA A 221 15.47 -4.11 -5.36
CA ALA A 221 14.50 -3.05 -5.49
C ALA A 221 14.79 -2.10 -6.65
N LEU A 222 13.74 -1.71 -7.36
CA LEU A 222 13.71 -0.52 -8.19
C LEU A 222 13.13 0.63 -7.36
N LEU A 223 13.97 1.61 -7.02
CA LEU A 223 13.61 2.75 -6.17
C LEU A 223 13.27 3.96 -7.05
N LEU A 224 12.04 4.43 -6.96
CA LEU A 224 11.55 5.55 -7.77
C LEU A 224 11.68 6.85 -6.97
N THR A 225 12.51 7.78 -7.43
CA THR A 225 12.60 9.12 -6.79
C THR A 225 11.65 10.15 -7.41
N SER A 226 10.99 9.79 -8.51
CA SER A 226 9.92 10.52 -9.17
C SER A 226 8.88 9.55 -9.71
N SER A 227 7.81 10.08 -10.33
CA SER A 227 6.81 9.22 -10.99
C SER A 227 7.44 8.40 -12.12
N PHE A 228 7.13 7.11 -12.16
CA PHE A 228 7.58 6.18 -13.20
C PHE A 228 6.44 5.93 -14.18
N VAL A 229 6.62 6.35 -15.44
CA VAL A 229 5.60 6.24 -16.48
C VAL A 229 5.94 5.08 -17.41
N VAL A 230 4.99 4.15 -17.57
CA VAL A 230 5.02 3.15 -18.64
C VAL A 230 4.32 3.74 -19.87
N PRO A 231 5.03 3.99 -20.98
CA PRO A 231 4.47 4.71 -22.13
C PRO A 231 3.42 3.90 -22.89
N GLU A 232 2.73 4.59 -23.80
CA GLU A 232 1.56 4.05 -24.50
C GLU A 232 1.93 2.78 -25.26
N ASN A 233 1.08 1.77 -25.16
CA ASN A 233 1.26 0.47 -25.81
C ASN A 233 2.59 -0.23 -25.47
N LYS A 234 3.25 0.14 -24.36
CA LYS A 234 4.48 -0.50 -23.90
C LYS A 234 4.22 -1.53 -22.81
N ILE A 235 4.96 -2.62 -22.91
CA ILE A 235 4.87 -3.75 -21.99
C ILE A 235 6.16 -3.83 -21.18
N VAL A 236 6.02 -3.90 -19.86
CA VAL A 236 7.13 -4.24 -18.98
C VAL A 236 6.90 -5.64 -18.44
N LYS A 237 7.72 -6.58 -18.89
CA LYS A 237 7.67 -7.98 -18.49
C LYS A 237 8.62 -8.20 -17.31
N ILE A 238 8.12 -8.80 -16.23
CA ILE A 238 8.89 -9.09 -15.02
C ILE A 238 9.07 -10.61 -14.94
N THR A 239 10.32 -11.06 -15.02
CA THR A 239 10.66 -12.50 -15.10
C THR A 239 11.48 -13.00 -13.92
N SER A 240 11.64 -12.19 -12.89
CA SER A 240 12.38 -12.50 -11.66
C SER A 240 11.83 -11.61 -10.54
N ASP A 241 11.91 -12.10 -9.30
CA ASP A 241 11.38 -11.40 -8.13
C ASP A 241 11.88 -9.96 -8.06
N ILE A 242 11.00 -8.99 -7.79
CA ILE A 242 11.38 -7.58 -7.72
C ILE A 242 10.51 -6.81 -6.72
N ILE A 243 11.10 -5.79 -6.11
CA ILE A 243 10.38 -4.77 -5.35
C ILE A 243 10.38 -3.48 -6.17
N ILE A 244 9.23 -2.92 -6.48
CA ILE A 244 9.10 -1.57 -7.05
C ILE A 244 8.63 -0.65 -5.92
N ASP A 245 9.55 0.17 -5.41
CA ASP A 245 9.27 1.11 -4.31
C ASP A 245 9.08 2.51 -4.87
N GLY A 246 7.84 3.00 -4.82
CA GLY A 246 7.50 4.34 -5.31
C GLY A 246 8.03 5.47 -4.44
N GLN A 247 8.40 5.21 -3.18
CA GLN A 247 8.84 6.23 -2.21
C GLN A 247 7.91 7.47 -2.15
N GLY A 248 6.60 7.26 -2.26
CA GLY A 248 5.57 8.29 -2.28
C GLY A 248 5.23 8.84 -3.67
N ASN A 249 5.90 8.38 -4.73
CA ASN A 249 5.64 8.79 -6.11
C ASN A 249 4.61 7.89 -6.81
N ASN A 250 4.27 8.24 -8.05
CA ASN A 250 3.29 7.49 -8.84
C ASN A 250 3.96 6.47 -9.74
N ILE A 251 3.32 5.32 -9.94
CA ILE A 251 3.53 4.45 -11.10
C ILE A 251 2.36 4.73 -12.03
N VAL A 252 2.63 5.16 -13.27
CA VAL A 252 1.60 5.58 -14.22
C VAL A 252 1.59 4.65 -15.42
N MET A 253 0.47 3.96 -15.61
CA MET A 253 0.19 3.10 -16.75
C MET A 253 -0.61 3.89 -17.78
N THR A 254 0.00 4.27 -18.90
CA THR A 254 -0.73 4.96 -19.97
C THR A 254 -1.56 3.98 -20.83
N SER A 255 -2.39 4.49 -21.73
CA SER A 255 -3.27 3.67 -22.60
C SER A 255 -2.52 2.51 -23.27
N GLY A 256 -3.10 1.31 -23.23
CA GLY A 256 -2.51 0.09 -23.78
C GLY A 256 -1.23 -0.43 -23.11
N SER A 257 -0.70 0.27 -22.10
CA SER A 257 0.47 -0.21 -21.35
C SER A 257 0.09 -1.31 -20.35
N LYS A 258 1.07 -2.14 -19.99
CA LYS A 258 0.86 -3.34 -19.18
C LYS A 258 2.11 -3.78 -18.41
N PHE A 259 1.91 -4.25 -17.17
CA PHE A 259 2.84 -5.17 -16.51
C PHE A 259 2.48 -6.62 -16.78
N ILE A 260 3.48 -7.42 -17.15
CA ILE A 260 3.35 -8.87 -17.26
C ILE A 260 4.20 -9.52 -16.17
N ILE A 261 3.59 -10.30 -15.29
CA ILE A 261 4.29 -11.10 -14.27
C ILE A 261 4.34 -12.55 -14.75
N ASP A 262 5.54 -13.10 -14.93
CA ASP A 262 5.74 -14.48 -15.36
C ASP A 262 5.37 -15.50 -14.26
N SER A 263 5.28 -16.77 -14.65
CA SER A 263 5.03 -17.89 -13.74
C SER A 263 6.08 -17.96 -12.63
N ALA A 264 5.63 -18.21 -11.40
CA ALA A 264 6.48 -18.34 -10.21
C ALA A 264 7.37 -17.11 -9.90
N VAL A 265 6.94 -15.91 -10.31
CA VAL A 265 7.57 -14.64 -9.97
C VAL A 265 6.75 -13.92 -8.90
N SER A 266 7.45 -13.35 -7.91
CA SER A 266 6.85 -12.49 -6.88
C SER A 266 7.22 -11.02 -7.11
N VAL A 267 6.21 -10.16 -7.28
CA VAL A 267 6.38 -8.71 -7.43
C VAL A 267 5.79 -8.02 -6.22
N THR A 268 6.54 -7.11 -5.60
CA THR A 268 6.01 -6.18 -4.60
C THR A 268 5.97 -4.78 -5.18
N ILE A 269 4.80 -4.15 -5.22
CA ILE A 269 4.65 -2.71 -5.47
C ILE A 269 4.34 -2.05 -4.13
N LYS A 270 5.08 -1.00 -3.78
CA LYS A 270 4.89 -0.35 -2.48
C LYS A 270 5.10 1.15 -2.44
N ASN A 271 4.51 1.77 -1.41
CA ASN A 271 4.63 3.20 -1.10
C ASN A 271 4.36 4.09 -2.31
N CYS A 272 3.25 3.88 -3.02
CA CYS A 272 2.99 4.61 -4.26
C CYS A 272 1.50 4.80 -4.53
N ASN A 273 1.20 5.72 -5.44
CA ASN A 273 -0.06 5.68 -6.17
C ASN A 273 0.19 4.89 -7.46
N TRP A 274 -0.53 3.80 -7.65
CA TRP A 274 -0.55 3.08 -8.91
C TRP A 274 -1.72 3.60 -9.73
N CYS A 275 -1.40 4.37 -10.77
CA CYS A 275 -2.35 5.08 -11.60
C CYS A 275 -2.42 4.47 -12.99
N ALA A 276 -3.58 4.60 -13.64
CA ALA A 276 -3.76 4.16 -15.01
C ALA A 276 -4.70 5.09 -15.77
N ASP A 277 -4.38 5.39 -17.03
CA ASP A 277 -5.26 6.10 -17.94
C ASP A 277 -6.35 5.18 -18.49
N ALA A 278 -7.41 5.78 -19.07
CA ALA A 278 -8.46 5.02 -19.75
C ALA A 278 -7.89 4.08 -20.83
N GLY A 279 -8.39 2.84 -20.84
CA GLY A 279 -7.97 1.82 -21.81
C GLY A 279 -6.63 1.14 -21.52
N ALA A 280 -6.00 1.40 -20.37
CA ALA A 280 -4.82 0.65 -19.95
C ALA A 280 -5.15 -0.83 -19.65
N SER A 281 -4.27 -1.75 -20.08
CA SER A 281 -4.35 -3.16 -19.70
C SER A 281 -3.32 -3.41 -18.59
N ILE A 282 -3.61 -2.88 -17.41
CA ILE A 282 -2.66 -2.62 -16.32
C ILE A 282 -1.78 -3.83 -15.97
N LEU A 283 -2.38 -5.02 -15.87
CA LEU A 283 -1.74 -6.21 -15.32
C LEU A 283 -2.13 -7.48 -16.10
N GLU A 284 -1.15 -8.36 -16.29
CA GLU A 284 -1.36 -9.74 -16.70
C GLU A 284 -0.43 -10.65 -15.89
N MET A 285 -1.01 -11.57 -15.14
CA MET A 285 -0.28 -12.63 -14.44
C MET A 285 -0.37 -13.90 -15.28
N ARG A 286 0.78 -14.46 -15.68
CA ARG A 286 0.86 -15.53 -16.70
C ARG A 286 0.48 -16.93 -16.18
N ALA A 287 0.46 -17.09 -14.86
CA ALA A 287 0.09 -18.34 -14.23
C ALA A 287 -0.45 -18.10 -12.83
N ASP A 288 -1.16 -19.11 -12.35
CA ASP A 288 -1.62 -19.27 -10.97
C ASP A 288 -0.52 -19.24 -9.89
N THR A 289 0.74 -19.40 -10.29
CA THR A 289 1.93 -19.34 -9.41
C THR A 289 2.55 -17.95 -9.34
N ALA A 290 2.10 -16.99 -10.16
CA ALA A 290 2.54 -15.61 -10.08
C ALA A 290 1.94 -14.94 -8.84
N GLN A 291 2.70 -14.03 -8.22
CA GLN A 291 2.30 -13.34 -7.01
C GLN A 291 2.50 -11.83 -7.14
N LEU A 292 1.51 -11.07 -6.68
CA LEU A 292 1.59 -9.62 -6.55
C LEU A 292 1.33 -9.22 -5.09
N THR A 293 2.22 -8.46 -4.50
CA THR A 293 2.02 -7.81 -3.20
C THR A 293 1.85 -6.31 -3.41
N LEU A 294 0.78 -5.75 -2.86
CA LEU A 294 0.55 -4.31 -2.75
C LEU A 294 0.76 -3.90 -1.30
N ASP A 295 1.75 -3.05 -1.04
CA ASP A 295 2.10 -2.59 0.31
C ASP A 295 2.03 -1.06 0.38
N SER A 296 1.05 -0.52 1.11
CA SER A 296 0.87 0.94 1.22
C SER A 296 0.66 1.58 -0.17
N VAL A 297 -0.35 1.10 -0.90
CA VAL A 297 -0.61 1.48 -2.31
C VAL A 297 -2.01 2.05 -2.47
N ILE A 298 -2.11 3.18 -3.17
CA ILE A 298 -3.38 3.70 -3.68
C ILE A 298 -3.53 3.29 -5.14
N MET A 299 -4.52 2.48 -5.45
CA MET A 299 -4.90 2.10 -6.81
C MET A 299 -5.87 3.13 -7.37
N ALA A 300 -5.40 4.03 -8.23
CA ALA A 300 -6.18 5.13 -8.80
C ALA A 300 -6.28 4.97 -10.34
N PHE A 301 -7.17 4.09 -10.77
CA PHE A 301 -7.30 3.72 -12.18
C PHE A 301 -8.45 4.45 -12.86
N ASP A 302 -8.25 4.91 -14.09
CA ASP A 302 -9.30 5.44 -14.96
C ASP A 302 -9.86 4.34 -15.89
N THR A 303 -9.82 3.09 -15.43
CA THR A 303 -10.26 1.89 -16.15
C THR A 303 -10.53 0.77 -15.16
N ASN A 304 -11.29 -0.24 -15.57
CA ASN A 304 -11.50 -1.44 -14.77
C ASN A 304 -10.17 -2.21 -14.61
N PHE A 305 -9.99 -2.78 -13.42
CA PHE A 305 -8.87 -3.63 -13.06
C PHE A 305 -9.37 -5.03 -12.77
N ALA A 306 -8.81 -6.05 -13.43
CA ALA A 306 -9.18 -7.43 -13.23
C ALA A 306 -7.95 -8.29 -12.98
N VAL A 307 -8.01 -9.12 -11.94
CA VAL A 307 -7.01 -10.18 -11.71
C VAL A 307 -7.64 -11.51 -12.08
N THR A 308 -7.12 -12.12 -13.14
CA THR A 308 -7.66 -13.39 -13.68
C THR A 308 -6.84 -14.62 -13.31
N GLN A 309 -5.62 -14.44 -12.82
CA GLN A 309 -4.69 -15.51 -12.44
C GLN A 309 -3.77 -15.03 -11.33
N GLY A 310 -3.20 -15.97 -10.59
CA GLY A 310 -2.21 -15.68 -9.55
C GLY A 310 -2.79 -15.17 -8.25
N GLU A 311 -1.91 -15.01 -7.26
CA GLU A 311 -2.25 -14.60 -5.89
C GLU A 311 -1.98 -13.11 -5.67
N LEU A 312 -2.81 -12.49 -4.85
CA LEU A 312 -2.68 -11.08 -4.45
C LEU A 312 -2.53 -10.96 -2.94
N PHE A 313 -1.62 -10.14 -2.48
CA PHE A 313 -1.36 -9.89 -1.06
C PHE A 313 -1.48 -8.39 -0.78
N MET A 314 -2.37 -8.03 0.14
CA MET A 314 -2.56 -6.66 0.62
C MET A 314 -1.84 -6.49 1.94
N ARG A 315 -0.93 -5.52 2.01
CA ARG A 315 -0.14 -5.22 3.20
C ARG A 315 -0.27 -3.75 3.58
N ASN A 316 -0.36 -3.48 4.89
CA ASN A 316 -0.65 -2.16 5.45
C ASN A 316 -1.94 -1.60 4.81
N ASP A 317 -1.96 -0.34 4.39
CA ASP A 317 -3.16 0.29 3.83
C ASP A 317 -3.14 0.23 2.30
N VAL A 318 -4.07 -0.52 1.72
CA VAL A 318 -4.28 -0.58 0.28
C VAL A 318 -5.65 -0.02 -0.04
N VAL A 319 -5.73 0.97 -0.95
CA VAL A 319 -6.96 1.70 -1.25
C VAL A 319 -7.28 1.63 -2.73
N ALA A 320 -8.47 1.16 -3.08
CA ALA A 320 -9.08 1.24 -4.40
C ALA A 320 -9.98 2.48 -4.47
N VAL A 321 -9.76 3.39 -5.43
CA VAL A 321 -10.52 4.65 -5.56
C VAL A 321 -11.18 4.81 -6.93
N GLY A 322 -12.21 5.65 -7.00
CA GLY A 322 -12.83 6.05 -8.27
C GLY A 322 -13.93 5.10 -8.74
N PRO A 323 -14.65 5.42 -9.82
CA PRO A 323 -15.92 4.77 -10.17
C PRO A 323 -15.77 3.42 -10.88
N TYR A 324 -14.57 2.82 -10.86
CA TYR A 324 -14.23 1.67 -11.68
C TYR A 324 -14.32 0.36 -10.91
N GLU A 325 -14.40 -0.73 -11.67
CA GLU A 325 -14.47 -2.08 -11.13
C GLU A 325 -13.09 -2.66 -10.83
N TYR A 326 -12.97 -3.27 -9.65
CA TYR A 326 -11.85 -4.07 -9.19
C TYR A 326 -12.33 -5.52 -9.09
N ALA A 327 -12.14 -6.27 -10.17
CA ALA A 327 -12.66 -7.62 -10.35
C ALA A 327 -11.65 -8.69 -9.92
N TRP A 328 -12.07 -9.55 -9.00
CA TRP A 328 -11.37 -10.75 -8.60
C TRP A 328 -11.93 -11.96 -9.34
N ASN A 329 -11.24 -12.33 -10.42
CA ASN A 329 -11.61 -13.44 -11.31
C ASN A 329 -10.57 -14.58 -11.28
N SER A 330 -9.63 -14.53 -10.33
CA SER A 330 -8.62 -15.56 -10.13
C SER A 330 -9.19 -16.69 -9.26
N ILE A 331 -8.88 -17.94 -9.61
CA ILE A 331 -9.17 -19.10 -8.76
C ILE A 331 -8.18 -19.26 -7.61
N LYS A 332 -7.26 -18.30 -7.45
CA LYS A 332 -6.31 -18.23 -6.34
C LYS A 332 -6.73 -17.17 -5.32
N PRO A 333 -6.17 -17.23 -4.10
CA PRO A 333 -6.62 -16.32 -3.05
C PRO A 333 -6.06 -14.90 -3.18
N LEU A 334 -6.86 -13.95 -2.73
CA LEU A 334 -6.48 -12.61 -2.31
C LEU A 334 -6.35 -12.64 -0.79
N TYR A 335 -5.18 -12.30 -0.27
CA TYR A 335 -4.91 -12.21 1.15
C TYR A 335 -4.89 -10.75 1.62
N VAL A 336 -5.61 -10.46 2.71
CA VAL A 336 -5.39 -9.23 3.49
C VAL A 336 -4.57 -9.62 4.71
N LEU A 337 -3.30 -9.19 4.74
CA LEU A 337 -2.34 -9.59 5.76
C LEU A 337 -2.68 -9.00 7.15
N PRO A 338 -2.08 -9.52 8.25
CA PRO A 338 -2.30 -8.97 9.58
C PRO A 338 -2.04 -7.47 9.64
N PHE A 339 -2.85 -6.76 10.43
CA PHE A 339 -2.84 -5.31 10.61
C PHE A 339 -2.95 -4.51 9.30
N SER A 340 -3.50 -5.12 8.26
CA SER A 340 -3.65 -4.51 6.94
C SER A 340 -5.12 -4.26 6.63
N THR A 341 -5.37 -3.22 5.84
CA THR A 341 -6.70 -2.82 5.38
C THR A 341 -6.72 -2.82 3.87
N LEU A 342 -7.66 -3.56 3.29
CA LEU A 342 -8.07 -3.35 1.90
C LEU A 342 -9.34 -2.51 1.91
N ARG A 343 -9.22 -1.27 1.42
CA ARG A 343 -10.32 -0.30 1.36
C ARG A 343 -10.80 -0.11 -0.07
N PHE A 344 -12.12 -0.19 -0.25
CA PHE A 344 -12.82 0.26 -1.45
C PHE A 344 -13.50 1.58 -1.13
N ASP A 345 -13.01 2.65 -1.75
CA ASP A 345 -13.41 4.02 -1.48
C ASP A 345 -14.55 4.49 -2.40
N VAL A 346 -14.96 5.73 -2.21
CA VAL A 346 -16.10 6.36 -2.88
C VAL A 346 -16.17 6.06 -4.38
N GLY A 347 -17.29 5.47 -4.79
CA GLY A 347 -17.63 5.18 -6.17
C GLY A 347 -17.09 3.84 -6.70
N SER A 348 -16.14 3.20 -6.02
CA SER A 348 -15.52 1.97 -6.50
C SER A 348 -16.49 0.79 -6.48
N THR A 349 -16.23 -0.19 -7.33
CA THR A 349 -16.94 -1.48 -7.33
C THR A 349 -15.96 -2.61 -7.07
N PHE A 350 -16.12 -3.32 -5.96
CA PHE A 350 -15.47 -4.62 -5.76
C PHE A 350 -16.33 -5.71 -6.39
N SER A 351 -15.74 -6.57 -7.21
CA SER A 351 -16.46 -7.64 -7.92
C SER A 351 -15.78 -8.98 -7.68
N TYR A 352 -16.53 -9.98 -7.24
CA TYR A 352 -16.03 -11.31 -6.90
C TYR A 352 -16.70 -12.37 -7.78
N SER A 353 -15.95 -12.89 -8.76
CA SER A 353 -16.41 -13.98 -9.64
C SER A 353 -15.21 -14.80 -10.15
N PRO A 354 -14.56 -15.60 -9.27
CA PRO A 354 -13.40 -16.43 -9.61
C PRO A 354 -13.68 -17.54 -10.64
N ASN A 355 -14.95 -17.85 -10.92
CA ASN A 355 -15.37 -18.72 -12.02
C ASN A 355 -16.59 -18.09 -12.72
N PRO A 356 -16.39 -17.10 -13.60
CA PRO A 356 -17.50 -16.31 -14.17
C PRO A 356 -18.38 -17.10 -15.14
N THR A 357 -18.01 -18.35 -15.44
CA THR A 357 -18.72 -19.22 -16.40
C THR A 357 -19.44 -20.40 -15.75
N GLY A 358 -19.37 -20.56 -14.42
CA GLY A 358 -19.97 -21.71 -13.76
C GLY A 358 -20.00 -21.63 -12.23
N PRO A 359 -20.48 -22.69 -11.56
CA PRO A 359 -20.54 -22.74 -10.10
C PRO A 359 -19.20 -22.52 -9.41
N HIS A 360 -19.23 -21.73 -8.34
CA HIS A 360 -18.13 -21.69 -7.39
C HIS A 360 -18.17 -22.96 -6.55
N THR A 361 -17.05 -23.66 -6.46
CA THR A 361 -16.82 -24.67 -5.42
C THR A 361 -16.72 -23.99 -4.04
N ALA A 362 -16.84 -24.76 -2.95
CA ALA A 362 -16.66 -24.22 -1.59
C ALA A 362 -15.30 -23.49 -1.44
N LEU A 363 -14.21 -24.07 -1.98
CA LEU A 363 -12.89 -23.44 -1.98
C LEU A 363 -12.84 -22.14 -2.79
N GLN A 364 -13.64 -22.03 -3.85
CA GLN A 364 -13.73 -20.83 -4.67
C GLN A 364 -14.67 -19.77 -4.06
N ARG A 365 -15.41 -20.06 -2.99
CA ARG A 365 -16.14 -19.03 -2.23
C ARG A 365 -15.25 -18.35 -1.19
N ASP A 366 -14.23 -19.04 -0.70
CA ASP A 366 -13.26 -18.59 0.32
C ASP A 366 -11.91 -18.14 -0.29
N LEU A 367 -11.94 -17.30 -1.34
CA LEU A 367 -10.71 -16.76 -1.94
C LEU A 367 -10.35 -15.36 -1.47
N VAL A 368 -11.25 -14.61 -0.82
CA VAL A 368 -10.88 -13.38 -0.10
C VAL A 368 -10.59 -13.74 1.35
N ARG A 369 -9.31 -13.76 1.71
CA ARG A 369 -8.85 -14.27 3.01
C ARG A 369 -8.30 -13.16 3.88
N LEU A 370 -9.04 -12.85 4.93
CA LEU A 370 -8.53 -12.03 6.04
C LEU A 370 -7.71 -12.96 6.93
N VAL A 371 -6.41 -12.71 7.03
CA VAL A 371 -5.48 -13.69 7.62
C VAL A 371 -5.74 -13.92 9.11
N ASP A 372 -6.07 -12.85 9.84
CA ASP A 372 -6.50 -12.90 11.24
C ASP A 372 -7.47 -11.77 11.58
N ASP A 373 -7.86 -11.67 12.85
CA ASP A 373 -8.83 -10.69 13.37
C ASP A 373 -8.38 -9.23 13.21
N SER A 374 -7.09 -8.99 12.92
CA SER A 374 -6.55 -7.65 12.67
C SER A 374 -6.59 -7.24 11.19
N SER A 375 -6.86 -8.18 10.28
CA SER A 375 -7.05 -7.94 8.85
C SER A 375 -8.43 -7.35 8.56
N GLN A 376 -8.49 -6.33 7.70
CA GLN A 376 -9.71 -5.53 7.50
C GLN A 376 -10.12 -5.40 6.03
N LEU A 377 -11.41 -5.61 5.75
CA LEU A 377 -12.07 -5.08 4.56
C LEU A 377 -12.87 -3.84 4.93
N TYR A 378 -12.64 -2.75 4.22
CA TYR A 378 -13.32 -1.49 4.45
C TYR A 378 -14.08 -1.10 3.19
N PHE A 379 -15.41 -1.03 3.29
CA PHE A 379 -16.29 -0.55 2.22
C PHE A 379 -16.81 0.84 2.57
N ASP A 380 -16.43 1.85 1.77
CA ASP A 380 -16.83 3.26 1.94
C ASP A 380 -17.51 3.78 0.67
N ASN A 381 -18.82 4.05 0.75
CA ASN A 381 -19.58 4.63 -0.37
C ASN A 381 -19.34 3.91 -1.72
N CYS A 382 -19.33 2.58 -1.69
CA CYS A 382 -18.91 1.72 -2.80
C CYS A 382 -19.95 0.63 -3.11
N ILE A 383 -19.70 -0.14 -4.17
CA ILE A 383 -20.49 -1.30 -4.55
C ILE A 383 -19.69 -2.57 -4.26
N VAL A 384 -20.34 -3.57 -3.66
CA VAL A 384 -19.80 -4.92 -3.48
C VAL A 384 -20.66 -5.86 -4.32
N CYS A 385 -20.06 -6.56 -5.27
CA CYS A 385 -20.75 -7.43 -6.21
C CYS A 385 -20.25 -8.87 -6.07
N ALA A 386 -21.14 -9.79 -5.71
CA ALA A 386 -20.93 -11.23 -5.69
C ALA A 386 -22.17 -11.93 -6.28
N PRO A 387 -22.47 -11.71 -7.58
CA PRO A 387 -23.80 -11.96 -8.15
C PRO A 387 -24.09 -13.45 -8.42
N ASP A 388 -23.05 -14.27 -8.55
CA ASP A 388 -23.17 -15.68 -8.95
C ASP A 388 -23.40 -16.58 -7.73
N TYR A 389 -22.36 -17.28 -7.28
CA TYR A 389 -22.35 -18.24 -6.17
C TYR A 389 -21.77 -17.62 -4.89
N GLY A 390 -21.98 -16.31 -4.74
CA GLY A 390 -21.56 -15.53 -3.58
C GLY A 390 -20.08 -15.62 -3.24
N MET A 391 -19.77 -15.22 -2.01
CA MET A 391 -18.44 -15.33 -1.40
C MET A 391 -18.60 -15.70 0.08
N GLN A 392 -17.58 -16.30 0.67
CA GLN A 392 -17.52 -16.61 2.09
C GLN A 392 -16.32 -15.91 2.70
N LEU A 393 -16.55 -15.24 3.84
CA LEU A 393 -15.50 -14.68 4.67
C LEU A 393 -15.53 -15.42 6.00
N THR A 394 -14.38 -15.95 6.40
CA THR A 394 -14.26 -16.80 7.59
C THR A 394 -13.47 -16.14 8.70
N ARG A 395 -12.84 -14.98 8.55
CA ARG A 395 -12.10 -14.32 9.65
C ARG A 395 -12.04 -12.81 9.44
N GLY A 396 -11.44 -12.10 10.38
CA GLY A 396 -11.11 -10.68 10.24
C GLY A 396 -12.29 -9.77 10.49
N MET A 397 -12.13 -8.51 10.08
CA MET A 397 -13.14 -7.47 10.29
C MET A 397 -13.63 -6.89 8.95
N VAL A 398 -14.94 -6.77 8.81
CA VAL A 398 -15.60 -6.09 7.69
C VAL A 398 -16.28 -4.83 8.19
N LEU A 399 -15.88 -3.68 7.65
CA LEU A 399 -16.45 -2.38 7.98
C LEU A 399 -17.28 -1.86 6.82
N PHE A 400 -18.49 -1.40 7.14
CA PHE A 400 -19.36 -0.66 6.24
C PHE A 400 -19.45 0.79 6.71
N ASP A 401 -19.09 1.73 5.84
CA ASP A 401 -19.25 3.17 6.07
C ASP A 401 -19.98 3.84 4.90
N ASN A 402 -20.67 4.95 5.21
CA ASN A 402 -21.51 5.68 4.26
C ASN A 402 -22.43 4.74 3.44
N LYS A 403 -22.77 5.07 2.20
CA LYS A 403 -23.68 4.24 1.39
C LYS A 403 -22.94 3.05 0.76
N VAL A 404 -23.11 1.83 1.28
CA VAL A 404 -22.60 0.63 0.62
C VAL A 404 -23.74 -0.13 -0.02
N THR A 405 -23.66 -0.39 -1.33
CA THR A 405 -24.63 -1.24 -2.01
C THR A 405 -24.03 -2.62 -2.23
N VAL A 406 -24.69 -3.64 -1.71
CA VAL A 406 -24.30 -5.04 -1.84
C VAL A 406 -25.19 -5.71 -2.86
N TRP A 407 -24.61 -6.19 -3.96
CA TRP A 407 -25.27 -6.95 -5.02
C TRP A 407 -24.86 -8.41 -4.92
N GLY A 408 -25.84 -9.27 -4.67
CA GLY A 408 -25.68 -10.73 -4.65
C GLY A 408 -26.61 -11.40 -5.66
N ASN A 409 -26.79 -12.71 -5.50
CA ASN A 409 -27.75 -13.45 -6.29
C ASN A 409 -29.19 -13.02 -5.93
N LEU A 410 -30.03 -12.77 -6.94
CA LEU A 410 -31.42 -12.32 -6.75
C LEU A 410 -32.45 -13.46 -6.81
N VAL A 411 -32.03 -14.66 -7.20
CA VAL A 411 -32.91 -15.80 -7.49
C VAL A 411 -32.83 -16.85 -6.39
N ASN A 412 -31.62 -17.24 -6.01
CA ASN A 412 -31.37 -18.29 -5.03
C ASN A 412 -31.01 -17.68 -3.68
N SER A 413 -31.65 -18.16 -2.60
CA SER A 413 -31.50 -17.64 -1.24
C SER A 413 -30.75 -18.58 -0.29
N ASP A 414 -30.04 -19.57 -0.84
CA ASP A 414 -29.23 -20.53 -0.11
C ASP A 414 -27.82 -19.98 0.15
N GLU A 415 -27.13 -20.61 1.10
CA GLU A 415 -25.77 -20.26 1.52
C GLU A 415 -24.81 -20.12 0.32
N ALA A 416 -24.86 -21.08 -0.61
CA ALA A 416 -24.01 -21.14 -1.79
C ALA A 416 -24.20 -20.01 -2.81
N HIS A 417 -25.23 -19.17 -2.70
CA HIS A 417 -25.46 -18.01 -3.56
C HIS A 417 -25.50 -16.69 -2.78
N SER A 418 -25.06 -16.73 -1.52
CA SER A 418 -25.05 -15.58 -0.61
C SER A 418 -23.64 -15.09 -0.31
N ILE A 419 -23.54 -13.85 0.15
CA ILE A 419 -22.34 -13.42 0.88
C ILE A 419 -22.46 -13.95 2.30
N GLU A 420 -21.54 -14.82 2.65
CA GLU A 420 -21.52 -15.56 3.90
C GLU A 420 -20.44 -15.03 4.84
N PHE A 421 -20.79 -14.92 6.12
CA PHE A 421 -19.89 -14.57 7.20
C PHE A 421 -19.84 -15.70 8.23
N GLY A 422 -18.68 -16.32 8.38
CA GLY A 422 -18.47 -17.47 9.26
C GLY A 422 -18.45 -18.81 8.54
N ASP A 423 -18.14 -19.88 9.28
CA ASP A 423 -18.16 -21.27 8.80
C ASP A 423 -19.12 -22.20 9.57
N GLY A 424 -19.76 -21.70 10.63
CA GLY A 424 -20.69 -22.45 11.48
C GLY A 424 -20.05 -23.48 12.41
N VAL A 425 -18.73 -23.56 12.47
CA VAL A 425 -18.02 -24.66 13.14
C VAL A 425 -17.06 -24.15 14.21
N ASP A 426 -16.19 -23.19 13.90
CA ASP A 426 -15.15 -22.70 14.81
C ASP A 426 -15.34 -21.20 15.09
N ALA A 427 -15.40 -20.81 16.37
CA ALA A 427 -15.52 -19.41 16.75
C ALA A 427 -14.29 -18.59 16.31
N ALA A 428 -13.14 -19.23 16.06
CA ALA A 428 -11.97 -18.59 15.45
C ALA A 428 -12.17 -18.26 13.96
N HIS A 429 -13.27 -18.73 13.38
CA HIS A 429 -13.74 -18.42 12.04
C HIS A 429 -14.98 -17.51 12.01
N ASP A 430 -15.29 -16.81 13.10
CA ASP A 430 -16.33 -15.79 13.09
C ASP A 430 -15.77 -14.45 12.56
N VAL A 431 -16.52 -13.78 11.69
CA VAL A 431 -16.14 -12.46 11.14
C VAL A 431 -16.72 -11.35 12.00
N GLU A 432 -15.90 -10.36 12.38
CA GLU A 432 -16.41 -9.15 13.02
C GLU A 432 -17.02 -8.21 11.97
N ILE A 433 -18.32 -7.92 12.07
CA ILE A 433 -19.00 -7.00 11.15
C ILE A 433 -19.31 -5.69 11.87
N LYS A 434 -18.84 -4.57 11.34
CA LYS A 434 -19.10 -3.22 11.87
C LYS A 434 -19.85 -2.37 10.85
N ILE A 435 -21.09 -2.01 11.21
CA ILE A 435 -21.88 -0.98 10.51
C ILE A 435 -21.64 0.34 11.24
N LEU A 436 -20.89 1.25 10.61
CA LEU A 436 -20.51 2.52 11.24
C LEU A 436 -21.68 3.50 11.31
N SER A 437 -21.58 4.54 12.13
CA SER A 437 -22.71 5.44 12.44
C SER A 437 -23.25 6.21 11.23
N GLY A 438 -22.46 6.36 10.17
CA GLY A 438 -22.86 6.98 8.90
C GLY A 438 -23.35 5.97 7.84
N ALA A 439 -23.27 4.68 8.14
CA ALA A 439 -23.48 3.65 7.14
C ALA A 439 -24.96 3.46 6.75
N ASN A 440 -25.21 3.31 5.46
CA ASN A 440 -26.45 2.84 4.86
C ASN A 440 -26.10 1.66 3.96
N VAL A 441 -26.38 0.44 4.44
CA VAL A 441 -26.12 -0.79 3.69
C VAL A 441 -27.39 -1.18 2.94
N GLU A 442 -27.33 -1.08 1.62
CA GLU A 442 -28.42 -1.47 0.71
C GLU A 442 -28.14 -2.86 0.16
N LEU A 443 -28.91 -3.86 0.60
CA LEU A 443 -28.75 -5.25 0.19
C LEU A 443 -29.70 -5.59 -0.97
N ASN A 444 -29.13 -5.93 -2.12
CA ASN A 444 -29.80 -6.49 -3.30
C ASN A 444 -29.35 -7.94 -3.50
N GLY A 445 -29.91 -8.86 -2.73
CA GLY A 445 -29.55 -10.27 -2.70
C GLY A 445 -29.70 -10.87 -1.31
N TYR A 446 -28.92 -11.89 -0.99
CA TYR A 446 -28.97 -12.58 0.30
C TYR A 446 -27.62 -12.51 1.03
N LEU A 447 -27.68 -12.27 2.33
CA LEU A 447 -26.56 -12.43 3.26
C LEU A 447 -26.84 -13.65 4.14
N TYR A 448 -25.81 -14.42 4.42
CA TYR A 448 -25.87 -15.55 5.34
C TYR A 448 -24.89 -15.34 6.49
N HIS A 449 -25.39 -15.43 7.72
CA HIS A 449 -24.57 -15.31 8.92
C HIS A 449 -24.47 -16.69 9.55
N HIS A 450 -23.25 -17.24 9.57
CA HIS A 450 -22.95 -18.62 9.94
C HIS A 450 -21.98 -18.67 11.14
N PRO A 451 -22.37 -18.15 12.31
CA PRO A 451 -21.50 -18.14 13.48
C PRO A 451 -21.35 -19.56 14.04
N ALA A 452 -20.24 -19.81 14.75
CA ALA A 452 -20.06 -21.06 15.48
C ALA A 452 -21.19 -21.30 16.51
N VAL A 453 -21.61 -22.57 16.65
CA VAL A 453 -22.74 -23.02 17.49
C VAL A 453 -22.36 -23.21 18.95
#